data_AF-A0A357JCC5-F1
#
_entry.id   AF-A0A357JCC5-F1
#
_cell.length_a   1.000
_cell.length_b   1.000
_cell.length_c   1.000
_cell.angle_alpha   90.00
_cell.angle_beta   90.00
_cell.angle_gamma   90.00
#
_symmetry.space_group_name_H-M   'P 1'
#
loop_
_entity.id
_entity.type
_entity.pdbx_description
1 polymer ?
#
loop_
_entity_poly.entity_id
_entity_poly.type
_entity_poly.pdbx_seq_one_letter_code
_entity_poly.pdbx_strand_id
1 'polypeptide(L)'
;MNKVNKMEKEELKKILKLHTKWLNNEPGGKCADLRYANLSGVDLSGADLRYANLMGADLSGANLIDTNLSGINLSGANLIDTNLNEAENYRKGQILKN
;
A
#
# COMPACT_ATOMS: atom_id res chain seq x y z
N MET A 1 20.89 -13.68 7.58
CA MET A 1 19.92 -12.70 7.05
C MET A 1 18.55 -13.30 7.26
N ASN A 2 17.77 -12.80 8.21
CA ASN A 2 16.42 -13.32 8.47
C ASN A 2 15.58 -13.06 7.22
N LYS A 3 15.23 -14.10 6.46
CA LYS A 3 14.22 -13.96 5.40
C LYS A 3 12.97 -13.45 6.09
N VAL A 4 12.55 -12.24 5.76
CA VAL A 4 11.21 -11.77 6.11
C VAL A 4 10.26 -12.74 5.41
N ASN A 5 9.52 -13.51 6.20
CA ASN A 5 8.53 -14.44 5.66
C ASN A 5 7.51 -13.67 4.82
N LYS A 6 7.07 -14.28 3.72
CA LYS A 6 6.08 -13.69 2.81
C LYS A 6 4.82 -13.33 3.60
N MET A 7 4.23 -12.18 3.31
CA MET A 7 2.97 -11.76 3.92
C MET A 7 1.88 -12.79 3.61
N GLU A 8 1.23 -13.28 4.66
CA GLU A 8 0.12 -14.22 4.52
C GLU A 8 -1.11 -13.54 3.92
N LYS A 9 -1.74 -14.20 2.93
CA LYS A 9 -2.84 -13.61 2.14
C LYS A 9 -4.02 -13.18 3.00
N GLU A 10 -4.40 -13.99 3.98
CA GLU A 10 -5.53 -13.67 4.86
C GLU A 10 -5.20 -12.55 5.84
N GLU A 11 -3.95 -12.42 6.26
CA GLU A 11 -3.52 -11.31 7.11
C GLU A 11 -3.52 -10.00 6.32
N LEU A 12 -2.97 -10.02 5.11
CA LEU A 12 -3.03 -8.87 4.20
C LEU A 12 -4.47 -8.40 3.96
N LYS A 13 -5.39 -9.31 3.66
CA LYS A 13 -6.81 -8.98 3.48
C LYS A 13 -7.42 -8.32 4.72
N LYS A 14 -7.09 -8.80 5.92
CA LYS A 14 -7.56 -8.18 7.17
C LYS A 14 -7.01 -6.77 7.30
N ILE A 15 -5.72 -6.56 7.05
CA ILE A 15 -5.09 -5.24 7.10
C ILE A 15 -5.76 -4.28 6.13
N LEU A 16 -5.96 -4.70 4.87
CA LEU A 16 -6.64 -3.88 3.86
C LEU A 16 -8.07 -3.54 4.27
N LYS A 17 -8.82 -4.51 4.82
CA LYS A 17 -10.18 -4.28 5.32
C LYS A 17 -10.21 -3.26 6.47
N LEU A 18 -9.29 -3.37 7.42
CA LEU A 18 -9.18 -2.40 8.52
C LEU A 18 -8.77 -1.01 8.01
N HIS A 19 -7.96 -0.96 6.95
CA HIS A 19 -7.54 0.29 6.33
C HIS A 19 -8.69 0.99 5.60
N THR A 20 -9.51 0.25 4.85
CA THR A 20 -10.74 0.80 4.24
C THR A 20 -11.67 1.40 5.30
N LYS A 21 -11.88 0.69 6.41
CA LYS A 21 -12.65 1.21 7.54
C LYS A 21 -12.08 2.52 8.08
N TRP A 22 -10.75 2.60 8.20
CA TRP A 22 -10.08 3.81 8.68
C TRP A 22 -10.29 4.99 7.73
N LEU A 23 -10.18 4.78 6.42
CA LEU A 23 -10.44 5.81 5.40
C LEU A 23 -11.89 6.32 5.44
N ASN A 24 -12.84 5.46 5.80
CA ASN A 24 -14.26 5.77 5.90
C ASN A 24 -14.70 6.32 7.27
N ASN A 25 -13.78 6.51 8.21
CA ASN A 25 -14.09 6.86 9.61
C ASN A 25 -15.01 5.83 10.31
N GLU A 26 -14.92 4.56 9.94
CA GLU A 26 -15.68 3.48 10.57
C GLU A 26 -15.02 2.98 11.87
N PRO A 27 -15.81 2.62 12.90
CA PRO A 27 -15.29 2.05 14.14
C PRO A 27 -14.40 0.82 13.91
N GLY A 28 -13.27 0.78 14.62
CA GLY A 28 -12.29 -0.29 14.52
C GLY A 28 -11.41 -0.23 13.26
N GLY A 29 -11.50 0.84 12.47
CA GLY A 29 -10.56 1.10 11.38
C GLY A 29 -9.14 1.33 11.89
N LYS A 30 -8.15 0.81 11.15
CA LYS A 30 -6.73 1.03 11.43
C LYS A 30 -5.97 1.34 10.15
N CYS A 31 -5.13 2.38 10.17
CA CYS A 31 -4.23 2.66 9.05
C CYS A 31 -3.30 1.46 8.78
N ALA A 32 -3.06 1.14 7.50
CA ALA A 32 -2.22 0.02 7.12
C ALA A 32 -0.74 0.30 7.47
N ASP A 33 -0.21 -0.52 8.37
CA ASP A 33 1.22 -0.60 8.70
C ASP A 33 1.80 -1.87 8.11
N LEU A 34 2.54 -1.71 7.01
CA LEU A 34 3.16 -2.77 6.21
C LEU A 34 4.68 -2.59 6.17
N ARG A 35 5.26 -1.92 7.17
CA ARG A 35 6.71 -1.69 7.25
C ARG A 35 7.47 -2.99 7.22
N TYR A 36 8.51 -3.05 6.40
CA TYR A 36 9.37 -4.22 6.23
C TYR A 36 8.63 -5.50 5.81
N ALA A 37 7.38 -5.40 5.36
CA ALA A 37 6.61 -6.56 4.92
C ALA A 37 7.18 -7.12 3.61
N ASN A 38 7.20 -8.44 3.47
CA ASN A 38 7.47 -9.09 2.20
C ASN A 38 6.16 -9.24 1.40
N LEU A 39 5.94 -8.30 0.49
CA LEU A 39 4.81 -8.20 -0.44
C LEU A 39 5.23 -8.55 -1.88
N SER A 40 6.34 -9.29 -2.04
CA SER A 40 6.85 -9.65 -3.37
C SER A 40 5.84 -10.47 -4.17
N GLY A 41 5.60 -10.06 -5.42
CA GLY A 41 4.66 -10.69 -6.34
C GLY A 41 3.20 -10.64 -5.90
N VAL A 42 2.84 -9.80 -4.93
CA VAL A 42 1.45 -9.67 -4.45
C VAL A 42 0.66 -8.81 -5.42
N ASP A 43 -0.60 -9.20 -5.65
CA ASP A 43 -1.56 -8.37 -6.36
C ASP A 43 -2.26 -7.42 -5.38
N LEU A 44 -1.95 -6.12 -5.51
CA LEU A 44 -2.54 -5.01 -4.78
C LEU A 44 -3.33 -4.10 -5.72
N SER A 45 -3.65 -4.56 -6.93
CA SER A 45 -4.37 -3.74 -7.91
C SER A 45 -5.72 -3.25 -7.39
N GLY A 46 -6.02 -2.00 -7.68
CA GLY A 46 -7.24 -1.30 -7.22
C GLY A 46 -7.32 -1.04 -5.71
N ALA A 47 -6.29 -1.41 -4.92
CA ALA A 47 -6.31 -1.16 -3.48
C ALA A 47 -6.18 0.35 -3.16
N ASP A 48 -6.93 0.82 -2.16
CA ASP A 48 -6.73 2.14 -1.59
C ASP A 48 -5.72 2.04 -0.45
N LEU A 49 -4.48 2.49 -0.67
CA LEU A 49 -3.37 2.48 0.29
C LEU A 49 -2.98 3.91 0.71
N ARG A 50 -3.90 4.86 0.63
CA ARG A 50 -3.63 6.24 1.00
C ARG A 50 -3.16 6.33 2.44
N TYR A 51 -2.09 7.09 2.66
CA TYR A 51 -1.47 7.29 3.98
C TYR A 51 -0.90 6.02 4.65
N ALA A 52 -0.87 4.89 3.94
CA ALA A 52 -0.27 3.65 4.46
C ALA A 52 1.25 3.79 4.62
N ASN A 53 1.83 2.99 5.53
CA ASN A 53 3.27 2.95 5.75
C ASN A 53 3.87 1.64 5.22
N LEU A 54 4.59 1.73 4.10
CA LEU A 54 5.30 0.62 3.44
C LEU A 54 6.82 0.82 3.50
N MET A 55 7.32 1.58 4.49
CA MET A 55 8.74 1.83 4.65
C MET A 55 9.51 0.49 4.76
N GLY A 56 10.51 0.32 3.91
CA GLY A 56 11.33 -0.90 3.86
C GLY A 56 10.62 -2.16 3.35
N ALA A 57 9.37 -2.07 2.86
CA ALA A 57 8.65 -3.22 2.33
C ALA A 57 9.30 -3.76 1.05
N ASP A 58 9.27 -5.07 0.85
CA ASP A 58 9.64 -5.70 -0.41
C ASP A 58 8.40 -5.84 -1.29
N LEU A 59 8.26 -4.97 -2.29
CA LEU A 59 7.19 -4.98 -3.29
C LEU A 59 7.67 -5.57 -4.62
N SER A 60 8.81 -6.27 -4.65
CA SER A 60 9.38 -6.74 -5.92
C SER A 60 8.39 -7.62 -6.70
N GLY A 61 8.16 -7.29 -7.98
CA GLY A 61 7.18 -7.99 -8.82
C GLY A 61 5.71 -7.80 -8.42
N ALA A 62 5.38 -6.94 -7.44
CA ALA A 62 4.00 -6.70 -7.04
C ALA A 62 3.22 -5.97 -8.14
N ASN A 63 1.91 -6.21 -8.19
CA ASN A 63 1.00 -5.50 -9.08
C ASN A 63 0.30 -4.36 -8.32
N LEU A 64 0.57 -3.12 -8.70
CA LEU A 64 -0.01 -1.90 -8.12
C LEU A 64 -0.85 -1.10 -9.13
N ILE A 65 -1.35 -1.77 -10.19
CA ILE A 65 -2.27 -1.14 -11.16
C ILE A 65 -3.48 -0.56 -10.42
N ASP A 66 -3.87 0.68 -10.74
CA ASP A 66 -5.02 1.37 -10.14
C ASP A 66 -4.96 1.49 -8.60
N THR A 67 -3.81 1.23 -7.98
CA THR A 67 -3.64 1.40 -6.53
C THR A 67 -3.56 2.88 -6.20
N ASN A 68 -4.31 3.34 -5.20
CA ASN A 68 -4.19 4.70 -4.70
C ASN A 68 -3.03 4.80 -3.70
N LEU A 69 -1.92 5.43 -4.11
CA LEU A 69 -0.69 5.54 -3.32
C LEU A 69 -0.54 6.91 -2.65
N SER A 70 -1.62 7.68 -2.52
CA SER A 70 -1.51 9.08 -2.10
C SER A 70 -1.10 9.22 -0.64
N GLY A 71 -0.02 9.96 -0.39
CA GLY A 71 0.53 10.12 0.95
C GLY A 71 1.16 8.84 1.52
N ILE A 72 1.40 7.81 0.70
CA ILE A 72 2.07 6.59 1.12
C ILE A 72 3.52 6.87 1.54
N ASN A 73 4.02 6.17 2.55
CA ASN A 73 5.44 6.15 2.84
C ASN A 73 6.10 4.91 2.22
N LEU A 74 6.84 5.10 1.13
CA LEU A 74 7.63 4.07 0.45
C LEU A 74 9.13 4.17 0.72
N SER A 75 9.56 4.91 1.74
CA SER A 75 10.98 5.11 2.04
C SER A 75 11.71 3.78 2.21
N GLY A 76 12.72 3.52 1.38
CA GLY A 76 13.50 2.28 1.41
C GLY A 76 12.76 1.02 0.95
N ALA A 77 11.57 1.14 0.35
CA ALA A 77 10.86 -0.01 -0.22
C ALA A 77 11.58 -0.52 -1.48
N ASN A 78 11.59 -1.84 -1.68
CA ASN A 78 12.08 -2.46 -2.91
C ASN A 78 10.95 -2.51 -3.95
N LEU A 79 11.11 -1.77 -5.05
CA LEU A 79 10.13 -1.66 -6.14
C LEU A 79 10.60 -2.29 -7.46
N ILE A 80 11.62 -3.17 -7.42
CA ILE A 80 12.11 -3.86 -8.62
C ILE A 80 10.98 -4.66 -9.27
N ASP A 81 10.85 -4.59 -10.59
CA ASP A 81 9.82 -5.29 -11.38
C ASP A 81 8.36 -5.04 -10.91
N THR A 82 8.11 -3.99 -10.12
CA THR A 82 6.77 -3.64 -9.67
C THR A 82 5.98 -3.02 -10.81
N ASN A 83 4.76 -3.51 -11.04
CA ASN A 83 3.87 -2.94 -12.04
C ASN A 83 3.13 -1.73 -11.45
N LEU A 84 3.54 -0.52 -11.83
CA LEU A 84 2.99 0.76 -11.37
C LEU A 84 2.12 1.46 -12.42
N ASN A 85 1.76 0.78 -13.52
CA ASN A 85 0.94 1.37 -14.57
C ASN A 85 -0.37 1.87 -13.96
N GLU A 86 -0.68 3.16 -14.14
CA GLU A 86 -1.89 3.81 -13.62
C GLU A 86 -2.00 3.89 -12.08
N ALA A 87 -0.95 3.60 -11.32
CA ALA A 87 -0.94 3.85 -9.88
C ALA A 87 -1.13 5.35 -9.59
N GLU A 88 -2.22 5.70 -8.92
CA GLU A 88 -2.59 7.09 -8.67
C GLU A 88 -1.74 7.67 -7.53
N ASN A 89 -0.77 8.52 -7.90
CA ASN A 89 -0.14 9.46 -6.98
C ASN A 89 -0.99 10.74 -6.94
N TYR A 90 -1.94 10.87 -6.01
CA TYR A 90 -2.73 12.11 -5.87
C TYR A 90 -1.85 13.23 -5.31
N ARG A 91 -1.11 13.89 -6.22
CA ARG A 91 -0.55 15.23 -6.02
C ARG A 91 -1.13 16.25 -7.02
N LYS A 92 -2.28 15.95 -7.63
CA LYS A 92 -3.07 16.89 -8.43
C LYS A 92 -4.51 16.87 -7.94
N GLY A 93 -4.84 17.74 -6.98
CA GLY A 93 -6.24 17.89 -6.56
C GLY A 93 -6.50 18.67 -5.28
N GLN A 94 -5.47 19.21 -4.61
CA GLN A 94 -5.67 20.32 -3.68
C GLN A 94 -4.84 21.52 -4.14
N ILE A 95 -5.53 22.65 -4.27
CA ILE A 95 -5.05 23.99 -4.65
C ILE A 95 -4.93 24.22 -6.17
N LEU A 96 -6.08 24.51 -6.80
CA LEU A 96 -6.34 25.75 -7.58
C LEU A 96 -7.86 25.80 -7.88
N LYS A 97 -8.65 26.05 -6.84
CA LYS A 97 -9.95 26.72 -6.92
C LYS A 97 -10.04 27.65 -5.73
N ASN A 98 -9.56 28.87 -5.92
CA ASN A 98 -10.04 30.14 -5.38
C ASN A 98 -9.30 31.24 -6.13
#